data_AF-A0A8T7LB92-F1
#
_entry.id   AF-A0A8T7LB92-F1
#
_cell.length_a   1.000
_cell.length_b   1.000
_cell.length_c   1.000
_cell.angle_alpha   90.00
_cell.angle_beta   90.00
_cell.angle_gamma   90.00
#
_symmetry.space_group_name_H-M   'P 1'
#
loop_
_entity.id
_entity.type
_entity.pdbx_description
1 polymer ?
#
loop_
_entity_poly.entity_id
_entity_poly.type
_entity_poly.pdbx_seq_one_letter_code
_entity_poly.pdbx_strand_id
1 'polypeptide(L)'
;MKIALVALPRLEEPRATPPLPLCYVAALLEQQRHIVRVYDLALPESVPHGDRLDAVRAFRPQLTVVAAERVTDAEKVAATLHGLGPVLPVGLGMRDHLPARLPARALNALSQPFLGQPDEKNVIAYALLALEDDLDRLPIPARHLIPLERYPHVTPDGDLQTPVLIGRVRNDGSFAPRQPPLVIAELRTIAQEHGIRHIIFSGAALTDDILWLRDLLKQLASSRLGIKWMGRVSYARLTHNLLEECRRTGCEALTFEFSALSVLDLTSERTALTGVIQQARALGMRVNANIHLDPLYESIPAVVDMSATFGLDDVRFIVPRHVDQEQRDDEAPELESIVALARTHYQASRSRQYFINRFGTYLGTMIWHAGRAGLLGRKWQHYALNHESLPDIAIQSGNQA
;
A
#
# COMPACT_ATOMS: atom_id res chain seq x y z
N MET A 1 -27.17 -3.00 17.29
CA MET A 1 -27.74 -2.50 16.01
C MET A 1 -27.05 -3.16 14.83
N LYS A 2 -27.69 -3.23 13.65
CA LYS A 2 -27.04 -3.65 12.40
C LYS A 2 -26.36 -2.47 11.71
N ILE A 3 -25.06 -2.55 11.46
CA ILE A 3 -24.27 -1.46 10.88
C ILE A 3 -23.55 -1.98 9.62
N ALA A 4 -23.76 -1.32 8.49
CA ALA A 4 -23.03 -1.60 7.25
C ALA A 4 -21.89 -0.59 7.09
N LEU A 5 -20.67 -1.07 6.85
CA LEU A 5 -19.52 -0.27 6.50
C LEU A 5 -19.17 -0.53 5.03
N VAL A 6 -19.29 0.48 4.18
CA VAL A 6 -19.04 0.39 2.74
C VAL A 6 -17.73 1.11 2.42
N ALA A 7 -16.72 0.40 1.93
CA ALA A 7 -15.47 0.96 1.44
C ALA A 7 -15.54 1.17 -0.07
N LEU A 8 -15.29 2.39 -0.54
CA LEU A 8 -15.17 2.69 -1.96
C LEU A 8 -13.76 2.35 -2.48
N PRO A 9 -13.63 2.02 -3.78
CA PRO A 9 -12.33 1.85 -4.39
C PRO A 9 -11.55 3.16 -4.36
N ARG A 10 -10.23 3.03 -4.29
CA ARG A 10 -9.33 4.15 -4.55
C ARG A 10 -9.30 4.37 -6.06
N LEU A 11 -9.46 5.62 -6.49
CA LEU A 11 -9.55 5.96 -7.92
C LEU A 11 -8.22 5.77 -8.65
N GLU A 12 -7.13 5.73 -7.89
CA GLU A 12 -5.75 5.80 -8.40
C GLU A 12 -4.95 4.51 -8.13
N GLU A 13 -5.54 3.51 -7.46
CA GLU A 13 -4.91 2.22 -7.18
C GLU A 13 -5.45 1.12 -8.11
N PRO A 14 -4.61 0.47 -8.93
CA PRO A 14 -5.04 -0.63 -9.78
C PRO A 14 -5.23 -1.94 -9.00
N ARG A 15 -4.75 -2.02 -7.75
CA ARG A 15 -4.83 -3.20 -6.90
C ARG A 15 -5.62 -2.89 -5.63
N ALA A 16 -6.65 -3.69 -5.37
CA ALA A 16 -7.45 -3.55 -4.15
C ALA A 16 -6.58 -3.86 -2.92
N THR A 17 -6.56 -2.94 -1.95
CA THR A 17 -5.87 -3.11 -0.66
C THR A 17 -6.88 -3.24 0.47
N PRO A 18 -6.80 -4.21 1.40
CA PRO A 18 -7.76 -4.33 2.51
C PRO A 18 -8.02 -2.99 3.24
N PRO A 19 -9.29 -2.60 3.49
CA PRO A 19 -9.64 -1.35 4.17
C PRO A 19 -9.45 -1.51 5.68
N LEU A 20 -8.20 -1.71 6.11
CA LEU A 20 -7.85 -2.03 7.50
C LEU A 20 -8.39 -1.01 8.52
N PRO A 21 -8.36 0.31 8.28
CA PRO A 21 -9.04 1.29 9.11
C PRO A 21 -10.50 0.98 9.40
N LEU A 22 -11.29 0.50 8.43
CA LEU A 22 -12.67 0.05 8.71
C LEU A 22 -12.69 -1.20 9.57
N CYS A 23 -11.73 -2.09 9.43
CA CYS A 23 -11.67 -3.30 10.24
C CYS A 23 -11.42 -2.95 11.73
N TYR A 24 -10.64 -1.91 12.01
CA TYR A 24 -10.48 -1.38 13.38
C TYR A 24 -11.80 -0.81 13.92
N VAL A 25 -12.48 0.01 13.11
CA VAL A 25 -13.80 0.56 13.48
C VAL A 25 -14.82 -0.57 13.70
N ALA A 26 -14.80 -1.57 12.83
CA ALA A 26 -15.69 -2.71 12.93
C ALA A 26 -15.46 -3.52 14.21
N ALA A 27 -14.20 -3.77 14.58
CA ALA A 27 -13.86 -4.46 15.83
C ALA A 27 -14.38 -3.72 17.07
N LEU A 28 -14.26 -2.38 17.10
CA LEU A 28 -14.80 -1.55 18.18
C LEU A 28 -16.33 -1.66 18.25
N LEU A 29 -17.00 -1.59 17.11
CA LEU A 29 -18.45 -1.71 17.02
C LEU A 29 -18.93 -3.12 17.43
N GLU A 30 -18.20 -4.18 17.09
CA GLU A 30 -18.48 -5.54 17.54
C GLU A 30 -18.30 -5.69 19.06
N GLN A 31 -17.27 -5.08 19.65
CA GLN A 31 -17.08 -5.04 21.12
C GLN A 31 -18.24 -4.33 21.84
N GLN A 32 -18.84 -3.34 21.18
CA GLN A 32 -20.07 -2.66 21.62
C GLN A 32 -21.36 -3.43 21.30
N ARG A 33 -21.24 -4.71 20.89
CA ARG A 33 -22.36 -5.63 20.59
C ARG A 33 -23.21 -5.19 19.38
N HIS A 34 -22.64 -4.44 18.44
CA HIS A 34 -23.26 -4.22 17.14
C HIS A 34 -23.01 -5.39 16.21
N ILE A 35 -23.95 -5.64 15.30
CA ILE A 35 -23.80 -6.59 14.20
C ILE A 35 -23.25 -5.80 13.03
N VAL A 36 -21.99 -6.04 12.67
CA VAL A 36 -21.27 -5.25 11.66
C VAL A 36 -21.02 -6.09 10.41
N ARG A 37 -21.11 -5.46 9.23
CA ARG A 37 -20.64 -6.04 7.97
C ARG A 37 -19.83 -5.02 7.19
N VAL A 38 -18.71 -5.48 6.60
CA VAL A 38 -17.85 -4.67 5.75
C VAL A 38 -18.09 -5.07 4.29
N TYR A 39 -18.35 -4.08 3.44
CA TYR A 39 -18.57 -4.23 2.01
C TYR A 39 -17.48 -3.46 1.27
N ASP A 40 -16.54 -4.17 0.66
CA ASP A 40 -15.46 -3.53 -0.08
C ASP A 40 -15.76 -3.50 -1.59
N LEU A 41 -16.08 -2.31 -2.10
CA LEU A 41 -16.38 -2.06 -3.51
C LEU A 41 -15.10 -1.98 -4.37
N ALA A 42 -13.90 -2.14 -3.78
CA ALA A 42 -12.68 -2.36 -4.55
C ALA A 42 -12.55 -3.79 -5.07
N LEU A 43 -13.22 -4.76 -4.46
CA LEU A 43 -13.14 -6.15 -4.90
C LEU A 43 -14.03 -6.38 -6.15
N PRO A 44 -13.54 -7.13 -7.15
CA PRO A 44 -14.35 -7.51 -8.30
C PRO A 44 -15.45 -8.50 -7.88
N GLU A 45 -16.68 -8.33 -8.36
CA GLU A 45 -17.76 -9.28 -8.08
C GLU A 45 -17.59 -10.58 -8.87
N SER A 46 -18.05 -11.68 -8.28
CA SER A 46 -18.17 -12.97 -8.95
C SER A 46 -19.38 -13.06 -9.89
N VAL A 47 -20.31 -12.09 -9.84
CA VAL A 47 -21.54 -12.07 -10.65
C VAL A 47 -21.55 -10.84 -11.56
N PRO A 48 -21.73 -10.97 -12.89
CA PRO A 48 -21.47 -9.84 -13.80
C PRO A 48 -22.52 -8.72 -13.86
N HIS A 49 -23.68 -8.82 -13.19
CA HIS A 49 -24.83 -7.93 -13.49
C HIS A 49 -25.73 -7.53 -12.28
N GLY A 50 -25.21 -7.45 -11.05
CA GLY A 50 -25.95 -6.95 -9.88
C GLY A 50 -25.61 -5.49 -9.53
N ASP A 51 -26.49 -4.79 -8.79
CA ASP A 51 -26.09 -3.56 -8.11
C ASP A 51 -25.14 -3.97 -6.98
N ARG A 52 -23.91 -3.43 -6.96
CA ARG A 52 -22.87 -3.77 -5.96
C ARG A 52 -23.31 -3.51 -4.51
N LEU A 53 -24.45 -2.85 -4.36
CA LEU A 53 -25.09 -2.45 -3.11
C LEU A 53 -26.27 -3.36 -2.71
N ASP A 54 -26.65 -4.34 -3.53
CA ASP A 54 -27.74 -5.27 -3.22
C ASP A 54 -27.47 -6.06 -1.93
N ALA A 55 -26.21 -6.45 -1.71
CA ALA A 55 -25.80 -7.12 -0.48
C ALA A 55 -25.91 -6.22 0.76
N VAL A 56 -25.77 -4.90 0.58
CA VAL A 56 -26.02 -3.89 1.63
C VAL A 56 -27.51 -3.80 1.91
N ARG A 57 -28.34 -3.71 0.86
CA ARG A 57 -29.82 -3.67 0.97
C ARG A 57 -30.38 -4.91 1.68
N ALA A 58 -29.90 -6.09 1.29
CA ALA A 58 -30.33 -7.37 1.85
C ALA A 58 -30.02 -7.50 3.35
N PHE A 59 -28.95 -6.85 3.83
CA PHE A 59 -28.59 -6.87 5.24
C PHE A 59 -29.56 -6.07 6.13
N ARG A 60 -30.28 -5.09 5.55
CA ARG A 60 -31.17 -4.16 6.24
C ARG A 60 -30.46 -3.48 7.42
N PRO A 61 -29.38 -2.71 7.15
CA PRO A 61 -28.68 -1.98 8.18
C PRO A 61 -29.61 -0.94 8.83
N GLN A 62 -29.40 -0.67 10.11
CA GLN A 62 -30.01 0.47 10.81
C GLN A 62 -29.18 1.74 10.63
N LEU A 63 -27.96 1.58 10.13
CA LEU A 63 -27.01 2.63 9.83
C LEU A 63 -26.04 2.12 8.76
N THR A 64 -25.79 2.94 7.75
CA THR A 64 -24.75 2.67 6.75
C THR A 64 -23.71 3.77 6.76
N VAL A 65 -22.43 3.41 6.85
CA VAL A 65 -21.30 4.33 6.68
C VAL A 65 -20.67 4.05 5.32
N VAL A 66 -20.58 5.08 4.48
CA VAL A 66 -19.92 4.99 3.17
C VAL A 66 -18.61 5.77 3.25
N ALA A 67 -17.49 5.06 3.17
CA ALA A 67 -16.16 5.62 3.29
C ALA A 67 -15.45 5.65 1.93
N ALA A 68 -14.94 6.82 1.56
CA ALA A 68 -14.16 7.07 0.34
C ALA A 68 -13.01 8.02 0.63
N GLU A 69 -12.04 8.15 -0.26
CA GLU A 69 -11.03 9.22 -0.13
C GLU A 69 -11.66 10.61 -0.18
N ARG A 70 -12.56 10.84 -1.13
CA ARG A 70 -13.30 12.10 -1.28
C ARG A 70 -14.73 11.92 -0.80
N VAL A 71 -15.17 12.77 0.13
CA VAL A 71 -16.54 12.73 0.66
C VAL A 71 -17.59 12.83 -0.44
N THR A 72 -17.32 13.57 -1.51
CA THR A 72 -18.21 13.71 -2.67
C THR A 72 -18.45 12.40 -3.43
N ASP A 73 -17.50 11.47 -3.43
CA ASP A 73 -17.74 10.14 -4.01
C ASP A 73 -18.58 9.27 -3.08
N ALA A 74 -18.35 9.39 -1.76
CA ALA A 74 -19.18 8.74 -0.77
C ALA A 74 -20.63 9.24 -0.82
N GLU A 75 -20.86 10.54 -1.04
CA GLU A 75 -22.19 11.15 -1.19
C GLU A 75 -22.96 10.57 -2.39
N LYS A 76 -22.29 10.37 -3.54
CA LYS A 76 -22.91 9.77 -4.74
C LYS A 76 -23.44 8.36 -4.45
N VAL A 77 -22.66 7.55 -3.73
CA VAL A 77 -23.08 6.19 -3.35
C VAL A 77 -24.09 6.22 -2.20
N ALA A 78 -23.98 7.18 -1.28
CA ALA A 78 -24.99 7.36 -0.24
C ALA A 78 -26.38 7.69 -0.83
N ALA A 79 -26.43 8.47 -1.90
CA ALA A 79 -27.67 8.80 -2.60
C ALA A 79 -28.37 7.56 -3.20
N THR A 80 -27.63 6.57 -3.70
CA THR A 80 -28.23 5.34 -4.24
C THR A 80 -28.78 4.44 -3.12
N LEU A 81 -28.18 4.49 -1.93
CA LEU A 81 -28.60 3.74 -0.73
C LEU A 81 -29.79 4.37 0.03
N HIS A 82 -30.42 5.40 -0.55
CA HIS A 82 -31.64 5.99 0.01
C HIS A 82 -32.69 4.92 0.36
N GLY A 83 -33.37 5.09 1.51
CA GLY A 83 -34.40 4.17 2.00
C GLY A 83 -33.92 3.03 2.91
N LEU A 84 -32.61 2.83 3.09
CA LEU A 84 -32.03 1.81 3.99
C LEU A 84 -31.79 2.30 5.43
N GLY A 85 -32.42 3.41 5.82
CA GLY A 85 -32.14 4.12 7.06
C GLY A 85 -31.07 5.20 6.91
N PRO A 86 -30.54 5.75 8.03
CA PRO A 86 -29.44 6.71 8.02
C PRO A 86 -28.22 6.22 7.21
N VAL A 87 -27.79 7.02 6.24
CA VAL A 87 -26.56 6.80 5.47
C VAL A 87 -25.62 7.96 5.70
N LEU A 88 -24.39 7.66 6.11
CA LEU A 88 -23.37 8.63 6.44
C LEU A 88 -22.20 8.54 5.44
N PRO A 89 -22.02 9.52 4.55
CA PRO A 89 -20.83 9.62 3.72
C PRO A 89 -19.65 10.18 4.54
N VAL A 90 -18.46 9.60 4.37
CA VAL A 90 -17.24 10.04 5.08
C VAL A 90 -16.04 10.03 4.12
N GLY A 91 -15.36 11.18 4.03
CA GLY A 91 -14.13 11.35 3.23
C GLY A 91 -12.87 11.11 4.08
N LEU A 92 -12.12 10.05 3.77
CA LEU A 92 -11.09 9.42 4.59
C LEU A 92 -10.08 8.62 3.76
N GLY A 93 -8.79 8.68 4.12
CA GLY A 93 -7.77 7.78 3.59
C GLY A 93 -7.88 6.38 4.22
N MET A 94 -8.51 5.44 3.51
CA MET A 94 -8.96 4.16 4.09
C MET A 94 -7.99 2.99 3.93
N ARG A 95 -6.83 3.15 3.28
CA ARG A 95 -6.02 1.98 2.85
C ARG A 95 -4.55 2.03 3.26
N ASP A 96 -3.93 3.21 3.35
CA ASP A 96 -2.47 3.32 3.57
C ASP A 96 -2.05 3.58 5.02
N HIS A 97 -2.91 4.22 5.79
CA HIS A 97 -2.64 4.64 7.16
C HIS A 97 -3.95 4.62 7.95
N LEU A 98 -3.85 4.70 9.27
CA LEU A 98 -5.02 4.91 10.12
C LEU A 98 -5.16 6.40 10.44
N PRO A 99 -5.91 7.23 9.67
CA PRO A 99 -6.10 8.60 10.08
C PRO A 99 -6.82 8.65 11.43
N ALA A 100 -6.28 9.39 12.40
CA ALA A 100 -6.86 9.54 13.74
C ALA A 100 -8.33 10.02 13.69
N ARG A 101 -8.64 10.86 12.70
CA ARG A 101 -9.97 11.43 12.45
C ARG A 101 -10.98 10.45 11.86
N LEU A 102 -10.53 9.28 11.40
CA LEU A 102 -11.32 8.35 10.60
C LEU A 102 -12.45 7.71 11.42
N PRO A 103 -12.16 7.13 12.60
CA PRO A 103 -13.22 6.69 13.49
C PRO A 103 -13.98 7.89 14.05
N ALA A 104 -13.29 8.90 14.58
CA ALA A 104 -13.92 10.04 15.26
C ALA A 104 -14.91 10.82 14.37
N ARG A 105 -14.61 11.06 13.09
CA ARG A 105 -15.54 11.74 12.15
C ARG A 105 -16.71 10.86 11.74
N ALA A 106 -16.45 9.60 11.38
CA ALA A 106 -17.51 8.65 11.08
C ALA A 106 -18.48 8.59 12.27
N LEU A 107 -17.95 8.56 13.49
CA LEU A 107 -18.69 8.29 14.71
C LEU A 107 -19.32 9.56 15.30
N ASN A 108 -18.70 10.73 15.14
CA ASN A 108 -19.31 12.04 15.40
C ASN A 108 -20.57 12.22 14.56
N ALA A 109 -20.50 11.86 13.28
CA ALA A 109 -21.66 11.96 12.42
C ALA A 109 -22.70 10.83 12.66
N LEU A 110 -22.36 9.77 13.42
CA LEU A 110 -23.34 8.85 14.02
C LEU A 110 -23.97 9.39 15.31
N SER A 111 -23.23 10.21 16.07
CA SER A 111 -23.66 10.79 17.34
C SER A 111 -24.37 12.12 17.21
N GLN A 112 -24.29 12.77 16.05
CA GLN A 112 -25.21 13.84 15.67
C GLN A 112 -26.63 13.29 15.83
N PRO A 113 -27.53 13.99 16.54
CA PRO A 113 -28.85 13.49 16.83
C PRO A 113 -29.62 13.30 15.52
N PHE A 114 -29.65 12.08 15.01
CA PHE A 114 -30.67 11.62 14.09
C PHE A 114 -32.00 11.68 14.85
N LEU A 115 -32.63 12.86 14.83
CA LEU A 115 -34.00 13.15 15.23
C LEU A 115 -34.54 12.29 16.40
N GLY A 116 -34.32 12.77 17.63
CA GLY A 116 -35.33 12.66 18.69
C GLY A 116 -35.48 11.37 19.49
N GLN A 117 -34.42 10.61 19.81
CA GLN A 117 -34.50 9.60 20.89
C GLN A 117 -33.27 9.61 21.82
N PRO A 118 -33.45 9.71 23.16
CA PRO A 118 -32.35 9.82 24.10
C PRO A 118 -31.81 8.47 24.60
N ASP A 119 -30.54 8.51 24.99
CA ASP A 119 -29.92 7.87 26.17
C ASP A 119 -29.23 6.49 26.18
N GLU A 120 -29.00 5.84 25.04
CA GLU A 120 -28.01 4.72 24.99
C GLU A 120 -26.92 4.92 23.92
N LYS A 121 -27.04 5.95 23.07
CA LYS A 121 -26.19 6.18 21.88
C LYS A 121 -24.95 7.05 22.11
N ASN A 122 -24.77 7.60 23.32
CA ASN A 122 -23.62 8.45 23.65
C ASN A 122 -22.32 7.67 23.97
N VAL A 123 -22.41 6.38 24.32
CA VAL A 123 -21.23 5.55 24.68
C VAL A 123 -20.30 5.31 23.49
N ILE A 124 -20.89 5.23 22.29
CA ILE A 124 -20.19 5.10 21.01
C ILE A 124 -19.36 6.38 20.76
N ALA A 125 -19.97 7.56 20.88
CA ALA A 125 -19.27 8.85 20.72
C ALA A 125 -18.06 9.02 21.65
N TYR A 126 -18.20 8.68 22.94
CA TYR A 126 -17.12 8.82 23.93
C TYR A 126 -15.98 7.81 23.74
N ALA A 127 -16.28 6.56 23.38
CA ALA A 127 -15.25 5.56 23.08
C ALA A 127 -14.43 5.89 21.83
N LEU A 128 -14.94 6.80 20.98
CA LEU A 128 -14.48 7.00 19.62
C LEU A 128 -13.84 8.39 19.40
N LEU A 129 -14.21 9.39 20.20
CA LEU A 129 -13.37 10.54 20.49
C LEU A 129 -12.06 10.13 21.20
N ALA A 130 -12.08 9.06 22.00
CA ALA A 130 -10.88 8.50 22.63
C ALA A 130 -9.85 7.91 21.63
N LEU A 131 -10.23 7.72 20.35
CA LEU A 131 -9.34 7.28 19.27
C LEU A 131 -8.55 8.43 18.63
N GLU A 132 -8.91 9.68 18.93
CA GLU A 132 -8.12 10.82 18.50
C GLU A 132 -6.73 10.82 19.15
N ASP A 133 -6.57 10.20 20.33
CA ASP A 133 -5.34 10.35 21.11
C ASP A 133 -4.46 9.10 21.26
N ASP A 134 -5.02 7.88 21.27
CA ASP A 134 -4.23 6.70 21.62
C ASP A 134 -4.48 5.48 20.71
N LEU A 135 -3.52 5.23 19.80
CA LEU A 135 -3.49 4.04 18.95
C LEU A 135 -3.44 2.74 19.74
N ASP A 136 -2.93 2.81 20.98
CA ASP A 136 -2.68 1.62 21.77
C ASP A 136 -3.96 1.05 22.40
N ARG A 137 -5.06 1.80 22.31
CA ARG A 137 -6.40 1.38 22.74
C ARG A 137 -7.22 0.72 21.64
N LEU A 138 -6.71 0.72 20.41
CA LEU A 138 -7.41 0.07 19.31
C LEU A 138 -7.44 -1.45 19.51
N PRO A 139 -8.60 -2.09 19.32
CA PRO A 139 -8.66 -3.53 19.30
C PRO A 139 -7.97 -4.07 18.06
N ILE A 140 -7.75 -5.38 18.07
CA ILE A 140 -7.29 -6.10 16.89
C ILE A 140 -8.35 -5.93 15.79
N PRO A 141 -7.94 -5.57 14.56
CA PRO A 141 -8.88 -5.28 13.48
C PRO A 141 -9.69 -6.52 13.08
N ALA A 142 -10.99 -6.33 12.85
CA ALA A 142 -11.95 -7.38 12.48
C ALA A 142 -11.76 -7.90 11.05
N ARG A 143 -10.64 -8.60 10.82
CA ARG A 143 -10.26 -9.18 9.52
C ARG A 143 -11.20 -10.29 9.07
N HIS A 144 -11.92 -10.94 9.99
CA HIS A 144 -12.95 -11.93 9.68
C HIS A 144 -14.15 -11.36 8.92
N LEU A 145 -14.31 -10.03 8.88
CA LEU A 145 -15.38 -9.37 8.13
C LEU A 145 -15.03 -9.11 6.67
N ILE A 146 -13.79 -9.41 6.23
CA ILE A 146 -13.34 -9.23 4.85
C ILE A 146 -12.71 -10.52 4.30
N PRO A 147 -12.90 -10.82 3.00
CA PRO A 147 -12.30 -12.00 2.38
C PRO A 147 -10.85 -11.69 1.97
N LEU A 148 -9.90 -11.91 2.88
CA LEU A 148 -8.47 -11.59 2.69
C LEU A 148 -7.87 -12.24 1.43
N GLU A 149 -8.33 -13.44 1.08
CA GLU A 149 -7.91 -14.23 -0.08
C GLU A 149 -8.31 -13.63 -1.44
N ARG A 150 -9.26 -12.68 -1.46
CA ARG A 150 -9.70 -12.00 -2.69
C ARG A 150 -8.85 -10.78 -3.05
N TYR A 151 -7.99 -10.34 -2.14
CA TYR A 151 -7.10 -9.21 -2.40
C TYR A 151 -5.87 -9.66 -3.21
N PRO A 152 -5.42 -8.89 -4.22
CA PRO A 152 -4.26 -9.21 -5.06
C PRO A 152 -2.91 -8.99 -4.34
N HIS A 153 -2.82 -9.40 -3.07
CA HIS A 153 -1.60 -9.39 -2.28
C HIS A 153 -1.09 -10.83 -2.15
N VAL A 154 -0.17 -11.18 -3.04
CA VAL A 154 0.51 -12.48 -3.06
C VAL A 154 2.01 -12.27 -3.19
N THR A 155 2.77 -13.14 -2.53
CA THR A 155 4.22 -13.25 -2.76
C THR A 155 4.48 -13.67 -4.21
N PRO A 156 5.71 -13.50 -4.74
CA PRO A 156 6.08 -14.11 -6.02
C PRO A 156 5.89 -15.63 -6.07
N ASP A 157 5.97 -16.27 -4.90
CA ASP A 157 5.79 -17.72 -4.75
C ASP A 157 4.31 -18.12 -4.72
N GLY A 158 3.38 -17.15 -4.70
CA GLY A 158 1.93 -17.35 -4.70
C GLY A 158 1.28 -17.42 -3.32
N ASP A 159 2.06 -17.22 -2.24
CA ASP A 159 1.54 -17.23 -0.87
C ASP A 159 0.74 -15.94 -0.57
N LEU A 160 -0.34 -16.06 0.19
CA LEU A 160 -1.14 -14.91 0.61
C LEU A 160 -0.33 -13.93 1.47
N GLN A 161 -0.51 -12.64 1.19
CA GLN A 161 0.04 -11.53 1.94
C GLN A 161 -1.07 -10.64 2.48
N THR A 162 -0.86 -10.04 3.66
CA THR A 162 -1.77 -9.01 4.17
C THR A 162 -1.00 -7.82 4.73
N PRO A 163 -1.49 -6.59 4.54
CA PRO A 163 -0.94 -5.44 5.22
C PRO A 163 -1.23 -5.46 6.73
N VAL A 164 -0.38 -4.76 7.48
CA VAL A 164 -0.55 -4.40 8.89
C VAL A 164 -0.15 -2.95 9.04
N LEU A 165 -1.04 -2.15 9.63
CA LEU A 165 -0.77 -0.74 9.90
C LEU A 165 0.16 -0.62 11.10
N ILE A 166 1.32 0.01 10.91
CA ILE A 166 2.32 0.21 11.96
C ILE A 166 2.16 1.53 12.72
N GLY A 167 1.23 2.40 12.30
CA GLY A 167 1.02 3.71 12.92
C GLY A 167 -0.03 4.56 12.21
N ARG A 168 -0.06 5.83 12.59
CA ARG A 168 -0.97 6.85 12.06
C ARG A 168 -0.22 8.11 11.65
N VAL A 169 -0.85 8.89 10.78
CA VAL A 169 -0.47 10.28 10.53
C VAL A 169 -1.29 11.16 11.47
N ARG A 170 -0.63 12.01 12.26
CA ARG A 170 -1.23 13.00 13.16
C ARG A 170 -1.72 14.22 12.36
N ASN A 171 -2.46 15.10 13.04
CA ASN A 171 -3.03 16.30 12.42
C ASN A 171 -1.98 17.30 11.91
N ASP A 172 -0.77 17.26 12.46
CA ASP A 172 0.38 18.08 12.05
C ASP A 172 1.21 17.42 10.94
N GLY A 173 0.74 16.30 10.38
CA GLY A 173 1.47 15.51 9.38
C GLY A 173 2.53 14.58 9.97
N SER A 174 2.81 14.65 11.29
CA SER A 174 3.81 13.77 11.90
C SER A 174 3.30 12.33 12.01
N PHE A 175 4.19 11.36 11.79
CA PHE A 175 3.85 9.96 11.98
C PHE A 175 3.96 9.55 13.45
N ALA A 176 2.97 8.82 13.94
CA ALA A 176 2.96 8.23 15.27
C ALA A 176 2.89 6.70 15.16
N PRO A 177 3.96 5.96 15.52
CA PRO A 177 3.96 4.51 15.46
C PRO A 177 3.09 3.90 16.58
N ARG A 178 2.55 2.69 16.34
CA ARG A 178 1.88 1.86 17.34
C ARG A 178 2.91 1.18 18.24
N GLN A 179 2.56 0.86 19.48
CA GLN A 179 3.48 0.10 20.33
C GLN A 179 3.79 -1.27 19.71
N PRO A 180 5.07 -1.67 19.63
CA PRO A 180 5.44 -2.96 19.03
C PRO A 180 4.70 -4.17 19.62
N PRO A 181 4.40 -4.28 20.94
CA PRO A 181 3.63 -5.39 21.48
C PRO A 181 2.25 -5.55 20.86
N LEU A 182 1.59 -4.46 20.49
CA LEU A 182 0.27 -4.49 19.85
C LEU A 182 0.36 -4.92 18.39
N VAL A 183 1.43 -4.50 17.69
CA VAL A 183 1.73 -5.00 16.35
C VAL A 183 1.95 -6.52 16.44
N ILE A 184 2.77 -7.01 17.37
CA ILE A 184 3.01 -8.44 17.58
C ILE A 184 1.71 -9.21 17.89
N ALA A 185 0.80 -8.64 18.68
CA ALA A 185 -0.50 -9.26 18.99
C ALA A 185 -1.37 -9.42 17.73
N GLU A 186 -1.40 -8.41 16.87
CA GLU A 186 -2.09 -8.50 15.58
C GLU A 186 -1.43 -9.53 14.65
N LEU A 187 -0.10 -9.55 14.56
CA LEU A 187 0.64 -10.53 13.76
C LEU A 187 0.36 -11.97 14.22
N ARG A 188 0.26 -12.18 15.53
CA ARG A 188 -0.10 -13.49 16.09
C ARG A 188 -1.50 -13.92 15.65
N THR A 189 -2.47 -13.01 15.71
CA THR A 189 -3.85 -13.26 15.28
C THR A 189 -3.91 -13.60 13.79
N ILE A 190 -3.20 -12.84 12.96
CA ILE A 190 -3.09 -13.10 11.52
C ILE A 190 -2.52 -14.50 11.24
N ALA A 191 -1.42 -14.86 11.92
CA ALA A 191 -0.78 -16.15 11.72
C ALA A 191 -1.62 -17.34 12.24
N GLN A 192 -2.38 -17.15 13.32
CA GLN A 192 -3.14 -18.22 13.98
C GLN A 192 -4.56 -18.39 13.43
N GLU A 193 -5.29 -17.29 13.20
CA GLU A 193 -6.70 -17.32 12.80
C GLU A 193 -6.88 -17.31 11.27
N HIS A 194 -6.01 -16.59 10.56
CA HIS A 194 -6.10 -16.46 9.11
C HIS A 194 -5.08 -17.33 8.36
N GLY A 195 -4.10 -17.91 9.05
CA GLY A 195 -3.06 -18.74 8.45
C GLY A 195 -2.07 -17.98 7.57
N ILE A 196 -2.15 -16.64 7.52
CA ILE A 196 -1.30 -15.81 6.67
C ILE A 196 0.03 -15.58 7.37
N ARG A 197 1.13 -15.89 6.68
CA ARG A 197 2.49 -15.83 7.22
C ARG A 197 3.34 -14.71 6.60
N HIS A 198 2.85 -14.06 5.55
CA HIS A 198 3.56 -12.99 4.87
C HIS A 198 2.89 -11.64 5.12
N ILE A 199 3.67 -10.68 5.61
CA ILE A 199 3.16 -9.44 6.16
C ILE A 199 3.76 -8.24 5.44
N ILE A 200 2.92 -7.27 5.11
CA ILE A 200 3.34 -5.97 4.56
C ILE A 200 3.17 -4.92 5.66
N PHE A 201 4.26 -4.38 6.19
CA PHE A 201 4.18 -3.25 7.11
C PHE A 201 3.85 -1.97 6.34
N SER A 202 2.65 -1.44 6.57
CA SER A 202 2.07 -0.29 5.87
C SER A 202 1.91 0.92 6.80
N GLY A 203 2.01 2.13 6.26
CA GLY A 203 1.89 3.37 7.05
C GLY A 203 2.99 4.38 6.73
N ALA A 204 4.12 4.30 7.41
CA ALA A 204 5.32 5.12 7.16
C ALA A 204 6.53 4.24 6.86
N ALA A 205 7.71 4.84 6.65
CA ALA A 205 8.93 4.07 6.53
C ALA A 205 9.33 3.55 7.92
N LEU A 206 9.68 2.27 8.00
CA LEU A 206 10.12 1.62 9.25
C LEU A 206 11.32 2.33 9.87
N THR A 207 12.14 2.98 9.04
CA THR A 207 13.34 3.70 9.48
C THR A 207 13.09 5.12 9.95
N ASP A 208 11.85 5.64 9.87
CA ASP A 208 11.53 6.99 10.33
C ASP A 208 11.79 7.12 11.84
N ASP A 209 11.53 6.05 12.59
CA ASP A 209 11.90 5.88 14.00
C ASP A 209 12.74 4.60 14.21
N ILE A 210 14.07 4.78 14.29
CA ILE A 210 15.03 3.69 14.45
C ILE A 210 14.89 2.97 15.80
N LEU A 211 14.53 3.70 16.87
CA LEU A 211 14.40 3.10 18.20
C LEU A 211 13.18 2.17 18.21
N TRP A 212 12.06 2.65 17.67
CA TRP A 212 10.86 1.85 17.51
C TRP A 212 11.11 0.60 16.64
N LEU A 213 11.82 0.74 15.52
CA LEU A 213 12.16 -0.40 14.65
C LEU A 213 12.97 -1.46 15.39
N ARG A 214 13.99 -1.06 16.15
CA ARG A 214 14.80 -2.00 16.94
C ARG A 214 13.97 -2.75 17.98
N ASP A 215 13.04 -2.05 18.64
CA ASP A 215 12.12 -2.68 19.59
C ASP A 215 11.18 -3.68 18.90
N LEU A 216 10.65 -3.34 17.73
CA LEU A 216 9.86 -4.27 16.91
C LEU A 216 10.67 -5.51 16.52
N LEU A 217 11.89 -5.33 15.99
CA LEU A 217 12.77 -6.44 15.59
C LEU A 217 13.11 -7.36 16.78
N LYS A 218 13.36 -6.78 17.94
CA LYS A 218 13.60 -7.54 19.18
C LYS A 218 12.38 -8.39 19.56
N GLN A 219 11.18 -7.85 19.45
CA GLN A 219 9.96 -8.59 19.78
C GLN A 219 9.58 -9.62 18.71
N LEU A 220 9.85 -9.35 17.44
CA LEU A 220 9.71 -10.35 16.37
C LEU A 220 10.63 -11.55 16.61
N ALA A 221 11.88 -11.30 16.97
CA ALA A 221 12.85 -12.34 17.30
C ALA A 221 12.42 -13.20 18.51
N SER A 222 11.86 -12.58 19.55
CA SER A 222 11.42 -13.30 20.75
C SER A 222 10.11 -14.07 20.53
N SER A 223 9.21 -13.56 19.69
CA SER A 223 7.86 -14.11 19.50
C SER A 223 7.80 -15.37 18.64
N ARG A 224 8.84 -15.64 17.82
CA ARG A 224 8.97 -16.83 16.96
C ARG A 224 7.71 -17.18 16.16
N LEU A 225 7.03 -16.16 15.62
CA LEU A 225 5.77 -16.33 14.88
C LEU A 225 5.94 -17.09 13.55
N GLY A 226 7.18 -17.24 13.07
CA GLY A 226 7.47 -17.91 11.80
C GLY A 226 6.89 -17.16 10.60
N ILE A 227 6.76 -15.84 10.72
CA ILE A 227 6.31 -14.96 9.65
C ILE A 227 7.48 -14.46 8.81
N LYS A 228 7.18 -14.09 7.57
CA LYS A 228 8.05 -13.28 6.73
C LYS A 228 7.41 -11.91 6.55
N TRP A 229 8.23 -10.88 6.37
CA TRP A 229 7.71 -9.52 6.28
C TRP A 229 8.48 -8.67 5.28
N MET A 230 7.78 -7.64 4.80
CA MET A 230 8.36 -6.56 4.02
C MET A 230 7.86 -5.21 4.53
N GLY A 231 8.60 -4.16 4.22
CA GLY A 231 8.23 -2.80 4.62
C GLY A 231 9.01 -1.74 3.88
N ARG A 232 8.54 -0.50 4.00
CA ARG A 232 9.21 0.66 3.41
C ARG A 232 10.33 1.15 4.30
N VAL A 233 11.42 1.59 3.69
CA VAL A 233 12.63 2.06 4.37
C VAL A 233 13.29 3.21 3.61
N SER A 234 14.01 4.06 4.34
CA SER A 234 14.92 5.06 3.80
C SER A 234 16.33 4.50 3.76
N TYR A 235 16.98 4.55 2.59
CA TYR A 235 18.36 4.07 2.44
C TYR A 235 19.35 4.85 3.32
N ALA A 236 19.10 6.14 3.56
CA ALA A 236 20.00 7.01 4.32
C ALA A 236 20.15 6.61 5.80
N ARG A 237 19.18 5.88 6.36
CA ARG A 237 19.15 5.49 7.77
C ARG A 237 19.46 4.01 8.01
N LEU A 238 19.76 3.26 6.95
CA LEU A 238 20.08 1.84 7.04
C LEU A 238 21.58 1.64 7.26
N THR A 239 21.90 0.80 8.23
CA THR A 239 23.27 0.31 8.48
C THR A 239 23.34 -1.18 8.21
N HIS A 240 24.54 -1.70 7.95
CA HIS A 240 24.76 -3.12 7.71
C HIS A 240 24.19 -4.00 8.84
N ASN A 241 24.47 -3.65 10.10
CA ASN A 241 23.97 -4.37 11.26
C ASN A 241 22.42 -4.36 11.31
N LEU A 242 21.78 -3.22 11.03
CA LEU A 242 20.32 -3.15 10.98
C LEU A 242 19.74 -4.05 9.87
N LEU A 243 20.40 -4.15 8.71
CA LEU A 243 19.98 -5.07 7.64
C LEU A 243 20.10 -6.54 8.07
N GLU A 244 21.16 -6.91 8.78
CA GLU A 244 21.33 -8.26 9.35
C GLU A 244 20.23 -8.57 10.38
N GLU A 245 19.90 -7.63 11.26
CA GLU A 245 18.80 -7.77 12.22
C GLU A 245 17.45 -7.94 11.51
N CYS A 246 17.17 -7.13 10.48
CA CYS A 246 15.99 -7.27 9.64
C CYS A 246 15.93 -8.68 9.02
N ARG A 247 17.03 -9.14 8.41
CA ARG A 247 17.09 -10.46 7.77
C ARG A 247 16.85 -11.59 8.76
N ARG A 248 17.44 -11.51 9.96
CA ARG A 248 17.31 -12.52 11.02
C ARG A 248 15.89 -12.63 11.56
N THR A 249 15.11 -11.56 11.52
CA THR A 249 13.72 -11.52 11.99
C THR A 249 12.69 -11.88 10.92
N GLY A 250 13.13 -12.28 9.72
CA GLY A 250 12.24 -12.74 8.65
C GLY A 250 11.96 -11.71 7.57
N CYS A 251 12.75 -10.63 7.46
CA CYS A 251 12.63 -9.69 6.34
C CYS A 251 12.89 -10.41 5.00
N GLU A 252 11.89 -10.45 4.12
CA GLU A 252 12.00 -11.03 2.78
C GLU A 252 12.27 -9.98 1.71
N ALA A 253 11.76 -8.76 1.91
CA ALA A 253 11.93 -7.66 0.98
C ALA A 253 11.94 -6.30 1.66
N LEU A 254 12.70 -5.36 1.11
CA LEU A 254 12.69 -3.95 1.50
C LEU A 254 12.26 -3.09 0.32
N THR A 255 11.36 -2.14 0.57
CA THR A 255 10.94 -1.16 -0.44
C THR A 255 11.58 0.19 -0.12
N PHE A 256 12.49 0.64 -0.98
CA PHE A 256 13.16 1.92 -0.85
C PHE A 256 12.30 3.03 -1.44
N GLU A 257 12.08 4.10 -0.69
CA GLU A 257 11.33 5.26 -1.18
C GLU A 257 12.26 6.47 -1.32
N PHE A 258 12.32 7.07 -2.51
CA PHE A 258 13.19 8.22 -2.78
C PHE A 258 12.70 9.05 -3.98
N SER A 259 13.10 10.32 -4.01
CA SER A 259 12.93 11.17 -5.19
C SER A 259 14.03 10.86 -6.20
N ALA A 260 13.66 10.78 -7.48
CA ALA A 260 14.62 10.59 -8.55
C ALA A 260 15.66 11.71 -8.55
N LEU A 261 15.25 12.98 -8.44
CA LEU A 261 16.18 14.11 -8.43
C LEU A 261 17.22 14.00 -7.30
N SER A 262 16.76 13.70 -6.07
CA SER A 262 17.66 13.64 -4.91
C SER A 262 18.76 12.59 -5.05
N VAL A 263 18.45 11.48 -5.73
CA VAL A 263 19.42 10.41 -5.95
C VAL A 263 20.26 10.68 -7.19
N LEU A 264 19.67 11.10 -8.31
CA LEU A 264 20.37 11.19 -9.59
C LEU A 264 21.37 12.35 -9.67
N ASP A 265 21.11 13.45 -8.95
CA ASP A 265 21.95 14.65 -9.00
C ASP A 265 23.27 14.48 -8.24
N LEU A 266 23.29 13.63 -7.21
CA LEU A 266 24.43 13.49 -6.31
C LEU A 266 25.07 12.11 -6.41
N THR A 267 26.34 12.05 -6.83
CA THR A 267 27.11 10.80 -6.91
C THR A 267 27.24 10.10 -5.55
N SER A 268 27.32 10.85 -4.45
CA SER A 268 27.32 10.31 -3.09
C SER A 268 26.04 9.55 -2.76
N GLU A 269 24.87 10.12 -3.09
CA GLU A 269 23.56 9.51 -2.84
C GLU A 269 23.38 8.24 -3.68
N ARG A 270 23.76 8.26 -4.96
CA ARG A 270 23.77 7.05 -5.82
C ARG A 270 24.62 5.95 -5.25
N THR A 271 25.81 6.30 -4.76
CA THR A 271 26.76 5.33 -4.20
C THR A 271 26.21 4.76 -2.89
N ALA A 272 25.63 5.59 -2.03
CA ALA A 272 25.01 5.16 -0.78
C ALA A 272 23.83 4.21 -1.04
N LEU A 273 22.91 4.59 -1.92
CA LEU A 273 21.77 3.74 -2.31
C LEU A 273 22.25 2.41 -2.91
N THR A 274 23.17 2.45 -3.87
CA THR A 274 23.70 1.24 -4.52
C THR A 274 24.39 0.32 -3.52
N GLY A 275 25.17 0.88 -2.59
CA GLY A 275 25.83 0.11 -1.53
C GLY A 275 24.84 -0.60 -0.60
N VAL A 276 23.80 0.11 -0.15
CA VAL A 276 22.74 -0.48 0.70
C VAL A 276 21.96 -1.56 -0.04
N ILE A 277 21.63 -1.34 -1.32
CA ILE A 277 20.96 -2.34 -2.17
C ILE A 277 21.83 -3.60 -2.30
N GLN A 278 23.12 -3.45 -2.61
CA GLN A 278 24.04 -4.58 -2.74
C GLN A 278 24.15 -5.38 -1.43
N GLN A 279 24.24 -4.70 -0.29
CA GLN A 279 24.25 -5.35 1.02
C GLN A 279 22.95 -6.11 1.30
N ALA A 280 21.79 -5.51 1.02
CA ALA A 280 20.50 -6.17 1.20
C ALA A 280 20.37 -7.43 0.33
N ARG A 281 20.82 -7.38 -0.92
CA ARG A 281 20.83 -8.55 -1.83
C ARG A 281 21.83 -9.61 -1.40
N ALA A 282 23.01 -9.23 -0.89
CA ALA A 282 23.99 -10.18 -0.36
C ALA A 282 23.43 -10.98 0.84
N LEU A 283 22.52 -10.38 1.61
CA LEU A 283 21.77 -11.04 2.68
C LEU A 283 20.56 -11.87 2.19
N GLY A 284 20.34 -11.92 0.87
CA GLY A 284 19.27 -12.67 0.23
C GLY A 284 17.89 -12.01 0.37
N MET A 285 17.82 -10.70 0.61
CA MET A 285 16.57 -9.95 0.62
C MET A 285 16.25 -9.43 -0.79
N ARG A 286 14.96 -9.40 -1.11
CA ARG A 286 14.47 -8.69 -2.29
C ARG A 286 14.53 -7.18 -2.06
N VAL A 287 14.76 -6.43 -3.13
CA VAL A 287 14.92 -4.99 -3.09
C VAL A 287 13.97 -4.35 -4.09
N ASN A 288 12.94 -3.70 -3.58
CA ASN A 288 11.95 -2.98 -4.37
C ASN A 288 12.17 -1.47 -4.24
N ALA A 289 11.61 -0.67 -5.15
CA ALA A 289 11.65 0.78 -5.02
C ALA A 289 10.32 1.46 -5.39
N ASN A 290 10.01 2.52 -4.64
CA ASN A 290 9.03 3.54 -4.99
C ASN A 290 9.80 4.83 -5.33
N ILE A 291 9.80 5.21 -6.61
CA ILE A 291 10.59 6.33 -7.13
C ILE A 291 9.64 7.47 -7.46
N HIS A 292 9.75 8.58 -6.73
CA HIS A 292 8.99 9.80 -6.99
C HIS A 292 9.63 10.61 -8.13
N LEU A 293 8.81 11.02 -9.10
CA LEU A 293 9.19 11.79 -10.28
C LEU A 293 8.73 13.26 -10.14
N ASP A 294 9.23 13.99 -9.14
CA ASP A 294 8.95 15.43 -8.95
C ASP A 294 9.85 16.30 -9.85
N PRO A 295 9.31 17.33 -10.52
CA PRO A 295 8.98 17.25 -11.94
C PRO A 295 10.20 17.48 -12.85
N LEU A 296 10.30 16.69 -13.93
CA LEU A 296 10.87 17.05 -15.24
C LEU A 296 10.51 15.91 -16.20
N TYR A 297 9.45 16.09 -17.00
CA TYR A 297 8.96 15.11 -17.98
C TYR A 297 10.04 14.64 -18.96
N GLU A 298 10.96 15.54 -19.32
CA GLU A 298 12.10 15.26 -20.21
C GLU A 298 13.10 14.26 -19.62
N SER A 299 13.14 14.14 -18.28
CA SER A 299 14.10 13.28 -17.57
C SER A 299 13.57 11.89 -17.28
N ILE A 300 12.27 11.61 -17.53
CA ILE A 300 11.66 10.29 -17.27
C ILE A 300 12.46 9.15 -17.92
N PRO A 301 12.88 9.20 -19.20
CA PRO A 301 13.66 8.12 -19.81
C PRO A 301 15.00 7.88 -19.10
N ALA A 302 15.69 8.95 -18.69
CA ALA A 302 16.98 8.86 -18.00
C ALA A 302 16.83 8.31 -16.57
N VAL A 303 15.79 8.71 -15.85
CA VAL A 303 15.45 8.18 -14.53
C VAL A 303 15.12 6.70 -14.61
N VAL A 304 14.30 6.32 -15.59
CA VAL A 304 13.92 4.94 -15.86
C VAL A 304 15.16 4.10 -16.20
N ASP A 305 16.05 4.59 -17.04
CA ASP A 305 17.31 3.92 -17.35
C ASP A 305 18.20 3.74 -16.13
N MET A 306 18.39 4.80 -15.35
CA MET A 306 19.23 4.70 -14.17
C MET A 306 18.64 3.75 -13.14
N SER A 307 17.31 3.72 -12.98
CA SER A 307 16.64 2.77 -12.08
C SER A 307 16.89 1.30 -12.45
N ALA A 308 17.09 1.00 -13.74
CA ALA A 308 17.44 -0.34 -14.21
C ALA A 308 18.87 -0.76 -13.81
N THR A 309 19.74 0.19 -13.52
CA THR A 309 21.14 -0.08 -13.10
C THR A 309 21.29 -0.42 -11.62
N PHE A 310 20.33 -0.01 -10.77
CA PHE A 310 20.40 -0.24 -9.32
C PHE A 310 20.21 -1.71 -8.92
N GLY A 311 19.78 -2.58 -9.84
CA GLY A 311 19.57 -4.00 -9.55
C GLY A 311 18.33 -4.27 -8.68
N LEU A 312 17.29 -3.45 -8.84
CA LEU A 312 16.00 -3.57 -8.17
C LEU A 312 15.20 -4.75 -8.74
N ASP A 313 14.48 -5.46 -7.88
CA ASP A 313 13.63 -6.60 -8.25
C ASP A 313 12.27 -6.11 -8.77
N ASP A 314 11.67 -5.12 -8.10
CA ASP A 314 10.40 -4.48 -8.46
C ASP A 314 10.48 -2.94 -8.31
N VAL A 315 9.86 -2.19 -9.22
CA VAL A 315 9.94 -0.72 -9.26
C VAL A 315 8.58 -0.11 -9.57
N ARG A 316 8.15 0.80 -8.69
CA ARG A 316 6.98 1.65 -8.85
C ARG A 316 7.44 3.08 -9.09
N PHE A 317 6.96 3.70 -10.16
CA PHE A 317 7.16 5.13 -10.40
C PHE A 317 5.94 5.90 -9.95
N ILE A 318 6.14 6.96 -9.16
CA ILE A 318 5.08 7.81 -8.64
C ILE A 318 5.23 9.16 -9.32
N VAL A 319 4.19 9.56 -10.06
CA VAL A 319 4.17 10.87 -10.72
C VAL A 319 3.24 11.78 -9.91
N PRO A 320 3.73 12.90 -9.36
CA PRO A 320 2.89 13.88 -8.68
C PRO A 320 1.89 14.47 -9.68
N ARG A 321 0.61 14.53 -9.31
CA ARG A 321 -0.38 15.31 -10.09
C ARG A 321 -0.23 16.79 -9.73
N HIS A 322 -0.05 17.65 -10.74
CA HIS A 322 -0.15 19.09 -10.54
C HIS A 322 -1.57 19.44 -10.09
N VAL A 323 -1.67 20.11 -8.94
CA VAL A 323 -2.93 20.62 -8.38
C VAL A 323 -3.23 21.96 -9.04
N ASP A 324 -3.48 21.96 -10.35
CA ASP A 324 -4.18 23.08 -10.98
C ASP A 324 -5.59 22.62 -11.33
N GLN A 325 -6.55 23.17 -10.58
CA GLN A 325 -7.97 22.95 -10.77
C GLN A 325 -8.41 23.48 -12.16
N GLU A 326 -9.28 22.73 -12.84
CA GLU A 326 -10.17 23.13 -13.97
C GLU A 326 -9.91 22.61 -15.40
N GLN A 327 -8.92 21.78 -15.69
CA GLN A 327 -8.82 21.15 -17.03
C GLN A 327 -8.90 19.61 -16.97
N ARG A 328 -10.12 19.11 -16.77
CA ARG A 328 -10.43 17.68 -16.83
C ARG A 328 -11.12 17.37 -18.16
N ASP A 329 -10.33 16.87 -19.11
CA ASP A 329 -10.70 15.79 -20.05
C ASP A 329 -9.54 15.42 -21.02
N ASP A 330 -8.50 16.26 -21.16
CA ASP A 330 -7.42 16.05 -22.15
C ASP A 330 -6.14 15.32 -21.65
N GLU A 331 -5.90 15.15 -20.34
CA GLU A 331 -4.63 14.59 -19.79
C GLU A 331 -4.55 13.05 -19.72
N ALA A 332 -5.69 12.34 -19.76
CA ALA A 332 -5.73 10.88 -19.67
C ALA A 332 -4.92 10.15 -20.77
N PRO A 333 -5.01 10.53 -22.07
CA PRO A 333 -4.24 9.88 -23.13
C PRO A 333 -2.73 10.15 -23.04
N GLU A 334 -2.31 11.31 -22.51
CA GLU A 334 -0.88 11.61 -22.32
C GLU A 334 -0.27 10.72 -21.23
N LEU A 335 -0.97 10.53 -20.10
CA LEU A 335 -0.49 9.69 -19.00
C LEU A 335 -0.35 8.22 -19.44
N GLU A 336 -1.33 7.66 -20.15
CA GLU A 336 -1.25 6.29 -20.67
C GLU A 336 -0.06 6.09 -21.64
N SER A 337 0.19 7.08 -22.49
CA SER A 337 1.34 7.07 -23.40
C SER A 337 2.68 7.09 -22.64
N ILE A 338 2.76 7.88 -21.56
CA ILE A 338 3.94 7.96 -20.68
C ILE A 338 4.16 6.63 -19.97
N VAL A 339 3.09 5.99 -19.48
CA VAL A 339 3.15 4.68 -18.83
C VAL A 339 3.69 3.61 -19.78
N ALA A 340 3.17 3.56 -21.01
CA ALA A 340 3.61 2.62 -22.03
C ALA A 340 5.08 2.87 -22.42
N LEU A 341 5.49 4.13 -22.54
CA LEU A 341 6.86 4.53 -22.85
C LEU A 341 7.82 4.13 -21.72
N ALA A 342 7.54 4.51 -20.47
CA ALA A 342 8.36 4.21 -19.31
C ALA A 342 8.51 2.69 -19.11
N ARG A 343 7.42 1.92 -19.30
CA ARG A 343 7.45 0.46 -19.23
C ARG A 343 8.37 -0.14 -20.29
N THR A 344 8.23 0.28 -21.53
CA THR A 344 9.04 -0.22 -22.66
C THR A 344 10.52 0.12 -22.46
N HIS A 345 10.81 1.33 -21.99
CA HIS A 345 12.18 1.79 -21.75
C HIS A 345 12.83 1.03 -20.59
N TYR A 346 12.12 0.87 -19.47
CA TYR A 346 12.63 0.14 -18.30
C TYR A 346 12.96 -1.32 -18.65
N GLN A 347 12.08 -1.99 -19.40
CA GLN A 347 12.29 -3.38 -19.83
C GLN A 347 13.49 -3.49 -20.77
N ALA A 348 13.62 -2.58 -21.73
CA ALA A 348 14.76 -2.53 -22.63
C ALA A 348 16.09 -2.33 -21.87
N SER A 349 16.10 -1.43 -20.89
CA SER A 349 17.30 -1.11 -20.10
C SER A 349 17.67 -2.20 -19.11
N ARG A 350 16.70 -2.86 -18.45
CA ARG A 350 16.96 -4.07 -17.65
C ARG A 350 17.52 -5.21 -18.48
N SER A 351 16.92 -5.46 -19.65
CA SER A 351 17.38 -6.47 -20.60
C SER A 351 18.83 -6.19 -21.01
N ARG A 352 19.15 -4.95 -21.39
CA ARG A 352 20.53 -4.53 -21.70
C ARG A 352 21.47 -4.76 -20.51
N GLN A 353 21.07 -4.36 -19.31
CA GLN A 353 21.87 -4.51 -18.09
C GLN A 353 22.19 -5.98 -17.78
N TYR A 354 21.26 -6.90 -18.06
CA TYR A 354 21.51 -8.34 -17.93
C TYR A 354 22.67 -8.81 -18.83
N PHE A 355 22.69 -8.41 -20.11
CA PHE A 355 23.79 -8.78 -21.01
C PHE A 355 25.11 -8.12 -20.58
N ILE A 356 25.07 -6.87 -20.11
CA ILE A 356 26.25 -6.17 -19.58
C ILE A 356 26.82 -6.92 -18.36
N ASN A 357 25.96 -7.30 -17.40
CA ASN A 357 26.39 -8.03 -16.21
C ASN A 357 26.99 -9.40 -16.56
N ARG A 358 26.49 -10.06 -17.62
CA ARG A 358 26.92 -11.40 -18.01
C ARG A 358 28.16 -11.43 -18.90
N PHE A 359 28.30 -10.46 -19.80
CA PHE A 359 29.33 -10.48 -20.86
C PHE A 359 30.26 -9.26 -20.82
N GLY A 360 30.10 -8.38 -19.84
CA GLY A 360 30.82 -7.11 -19.77
C GLY A 360 30.18 -6.02 -20.63
N THR A 361 30.59 -4.77 -20.41
CA THR A 361 29.98 -3.57 -21.02
C THR A 361 30.02 -3.59 -22.55
N TYR A 362 31.16 -3.89 -23.14
CA TYR A 362 31.35 -3.86 -24.59
C TYR A 362 30.61 -5.02 -25.28
N LEU A 363 30.93 -6.26 -24.90
CA LEU A 363 30.38 -7.45 -25.55
C LEU A 363 28.89 -7.62 -25.22
N GLY A 364 28.46 -7.32 -23.99
CA GLY A 364 27.06 -7.38 -23.58
C GLY A 364 26.16 -6.41 -24.36
N THR A 365 26.63 -5.17 -24.59
CA THR A 365 25.87 -4.19 -25.40
C THR A 365 25.72 -4.66 -26.86
N MET A 366 26.79 -5.21 -27.45
CA MET A 366 26.76 -5.75 -28.82
C MET A 366 25.80 -6.95 -28.95
N ILE A 367 25.87 -7.90 -28.02
CA ILE A 367 24.99 -9.08 -28.00
C ILE A 367 23.53 -8.67 -27.83
N TRP A 368 23.25 -7.70 -26.94
CA TRP A 368 21.89 -7.19 -26.75
C TRP A 368 21.34 -6.55 -28.03
N HIS A 369 22.12 -5.70 -28.71
CA HIS A 369 21.69 -5.09 -29.98
C HIS A 369 21.43 -6.15 -31.07
N ALA A 370 22.35 -7.11 -31.23
CA ALA A 370 22.19 -8.19 -32.20
C ALA A 370 21.00 -9.10 -31.86
N GLY A 371 20.75 -9.36 -30.58
CA GLY A 371 19.59 -10.11 -30.09
C GLY A 371 18.28 -9.38 -30.39
N ARG A 372 18.18 -8.08 -30.04
CA ARG A 372 16.99 -7.25 -30.27
C ARG A 372 16.66 -7.09 -31.76
N ALA A 373 17.67 -6.98 -32.61
CA ALA A 373 17.53 -6.94 -34.08
C ALA A 373 17.18 -8.31 -34.70
N GLY A 374 17.13 -9.38 -33.90
CA GLY A 374 16.82 -10.75 -34.36
C GLY A 374 17.98 -11.47 -35.04
N LEU A 375 19.19 -10.89 -35.06
CA LEU A 375 20.37 -11.43 -35.76
C LEU A 375 20.95 -12.68 -35.08
N LEU A 376 20.66 -12.89 -33.79
CA LEU A 376 21.07 -14.07 -33.02
C LEU A 376 19.97 -15.15 -32.92
N GLY A 377 18.87 -14.97 -33.66
CA GLY A 377 17.74 -15.90 -33.69
C GLY A 377 16.66 -15.64 -32.62
N ARG A 378 15.51 -16.31 -32.77
CA ARG A 378 14.29 -16.03 -31.99
C ARG A 378 14.43 -16.19 -30.48
N LYS A 379 15.28 -17.12 -30.01
CA LYS A 379 15.54 -17.30 -28.57
C LYS A 379 16.23 -16.06 -27.97
N TRP A 380 17.24 -15.53 -28.65
CA TRP A 380 17.98 -14.34 -28.19
C TRP A 380 17.15 -13.06 -28.35
N GLN A 381 16.30 -12.99 -29.38
CA GLN A 381 15.32 -11.92 -29.52
C GLN A 381 14.28 -11.95 -28.39
N HIS A 382 13.86 -13.13 -27.96
CA HIS A 382 12.98 -13.27 -26.79
C HIS A 382 13.68 -12.81 -25.52
N TYR A 383 14.91 -13.24 -25.22
CA TYR A 383 15.65 -12.73 -24.05
C TYR A 383 15.92 -11.22 -24.10
N ALA A 384 16.14 -10.65 -25.29
CA ALA A 384 16.36 -9.23 -25.47
C ALA A 384 15.08 -8.38 -25.28
N LEU A 385 13.90 -8.95 -25.56
CA LEU A 385 12.61 -8.25 -25.46
C LEU A 385 11.86 -8.58 -24.16
N ASN A 386 11.99 -9.79 -23.64
CA ASN A 386 11.27 -10.35 -22.50
C ASN A 386 12.26 -11.15 -21.63
N HIS A 387 12.63 -10.57 -20.48
CA HIS A 387 13.14 -11.38 -19.38
C HIS A 387 11.92 -11.83 -18.54
N GLU A 388 11.78 -13.16 -18.39
CA GLU A 388 10.68 -13.91 -17.75
C GLU A 388 9.80 -13.14 -16.74
N SER A 389 8.47 -13.23 -16.94
CA SER A 389 7.38 -12.96 -15.99
C SER A 389 7.76 -12.15 -14.74
N LEU A 390 7.83 -10.83 -14.89
CA LEU A 390 8.06 -9.87 -13.79
C LEU A 390 6.77 -9.11 -13.47
N PRO A 391 6.58 -8.70 -12.19
CA PRO A 391 5.36 -8.06 -11.70
C PRO A 391 5.08 -6.72 -12.41
N ASP A 392 3.80 -6.34 -12.47
CA ASP A 392 3.33 -5.11 -13.08
C ASP A 392 4.11 -3.88 -12.59
N ILE A 393 4.72 -3.16 -13.53
CA ILE A 393 5.09 -1.75 -13.33
C ILE A 393 3.77 -1.00 -13.11
N ALA A 394 3.48 -0.66 -11.86
CA ALA A 394 2.41 0.26 -11.50
C ALA A 394 2.98 1.68 -11.56
N ILE A 395 2.38 2.53 -12.38
CA ILE A 395 2.57 3.98 -12.26
C ILE A 395 1.27 4.50 -11.64
N GLN A 396 1.40 5.15 -10.49
CA GLN A 396 0.27 5.71 -9.76
C GLN A 396 0.42 7.22 -9.71
N SER A 397 -0.69 7.92 -9.88
CA SER A 397 -0.78 9.31 -9.45
C SER A 397 -0.66 9.36 -7.94
N GLY A 398 0.19 10.25 -7.43
CA GLY A 398 0.29 10.54 -6.01
C GLY A 398 -0.04 11.99 -5.74
N ASN A 399 -0.72 12.27 -4.62
CA ASN A 399 -0.69 13.59 -4.01
C ASN A 399 0.53 13.66 -3.09
N GLN A 400 1.27 14.78 -3.15
CA GLN A 400 2.25 15.10 -2.11
C GLN A 400 1.51 15.21 -0.76
N ALA A 401 2.09 14.58 0.27
CA ALA A 401 1.55 14.52 1.63
C ALA A 401 1.53 15.90 2.31
#